data_AF-A0A9D7TV13-F1
#
_entry.id   AF-A0A9D7TV13-F1
#
_cell.length_a   1.000
_cell.length_b   1.000
_cell.length_c   1.000
_cell.angle_alpha   90.00
_cell.angle_beta   90.00
_cell.angle_gamma   90.00
#
_symmetry.space_group_name_H-M   'P 1'
#
loop_
_entity.id
_entity.type
_entity.pdbx_description
1 polymer ?
#
loop_
_entity_poly.entity_id
_entity_poly.type
_entity_poly.pdbx_seq_one_letter_code
_entity_poly.pdbx_strand_id
1 'polypeptide(L)'
;MYIRPLIHKCYRYINYNRHKHQLPISAQLQKTIAQFVCTEDEAFTIEYEGGFDVVIGNPPYGAKLDEDEKLYVSSKYVTFSQNQDIYSPFYQKANSIISQNGIFGLITPVSWQTGEKYFSLRNYLKENVRLLIAIKLPYNVFADAYVDTGIYIYDKKNNNTNYISRVFEYPVNFLSLNDIDTTAKFSNLENSIWEHFDNLNLVLNPSYYKLDKLLNNDVLRVSEISKTIRGILPNEGAVVNIQSKDNHKSIL
;
A
#
# COMPACT_ATOMS: atom_id res chain seq x y z
N MET A 1 16.79 -17.91 -8.96
CA MET A 1 17.93 -17.01 -8.65
C MET A 1 17.61 -15.61 -9.21
N TYR A 2 18.05 -14.50 -8.59
CA TYR A 2 17.80 -13.07 -8.96
C TYR A 2 16.68 -12.26 -8.23
N ILE A 3 16.11 -12.74 -7.12
CA ILE A 3 15.33 -11.86 -6.20
C ILE A 3 16.25 -11.03 -5.29
N ARG A 4 17.51 -11.45 -5.12
CA ARG A 4 18.54 -10.83 -4.27
C ARG A 4 18.71 -9.31 -4.45
N PRO A 5 18.70 -8.72 -5.67
CA PRO A 5 18.88 -7.28 -5.83
C PRO A 5 17.79 -6.43 -5.16
N LEU A 6 16.51 -6.84 -5.25
CA LEU A 6 15.40 -6.13 -4.61
C LEU A 6 15.42 -6.30 -3.08
N ILE A 7 15.72 -7.49 -2.58
CA ILE A 7 15.87 -7.75 -1.15
C ILE A 7 17.01 -6.91 -0.58
N HIS A 8 18.16 -6.87 -1.28
CA HIS A 8 19.29 -6.06 -0.85
C HIS A 8 18.96 -4.57 -0.80
N LYS A 9 18.20 -4.04 -1.78
CA LYS A 9 17.71 -2.66 -1.73
C LYS A 9 16.78 -2.41 -0.54
N CYS A 10 15.90 -3.36 -0.20
CA CYS A 10 15.03 -3.25 0.96
C CYS A 10 15.82 -3.27 2.27
N TYR A 11 16.78 -4.18 2.40
CA TYR A 11 17.66 -4.25 3.56
C TYR A 11 18.43 -2.93 3.75
N ARG A 12 19.00 -2.38 2.66
CA ARG A 12 19.67 -1.08 2.70
C ARG A 12 18.71 0.05 3.07
N TYR A 13 17.48 0.05 2.55
CA TYR A 13 16.46 1.04 2.90
C TYR A 13 16.09 0.96 4.38
N ILE A 14 15.87 -0.24 4.93
CA ILE A 14 15.57 -0.45 6.35
C ILE A 14 16.72 0.08 7.21
N ASN A 15 17.96 -0.31 6.91
CA ASN A 15 19.13 0.15 7.67
C ASN A 15 19.34 1.65 7.57
N TYR A 16 19.15 2.23 6.38
CA TYR A 16 19.22 3.66 6.18
C TYR A 16 18.21 4.41 7.06
N ASN A 17 16.94 3.97 7.08
CA ASN A 17 15.92 4.61 7.92
C ASN A 17 16.21 4.42 9.42
N ARG A 18 16.66 3.24 9.85
CA ARG A 18 17.06 3.02 11.26
C ARG A 18 18.14 4.00 11.70
N HIS A 19 19.16 4.22 10.87
CA HIS A 19 20.22 5.20 11.14
C HIS A 19 19.69 6.64 11.09
N LYS A 20 18.92 7.00 10.06
CA LYS A 20 18.35 8.34 9.88
C LYS A 20 17.53 8.78 11.10
N HIS A 21 16.71 7.89 11.66
CA HIS A 21 15.82 8.19 12.79
C HIS A 21 16.42 7.85 14.16
N GLN A 22 17.69 7.43 14.21
CA GLN A 22 18.39 7.08 15.46
C GLN A 22 17.57 6.14 16.36
N LEU A 23 16.91 5.14 15.75
CA LEU A 23 15.96 4.30 16.46
C LEU A 23 16.67 3.55 17.60
N PRO A 24 16.20 3.70 18.86
CA PRO A 24 16.86 3.10 20.02
C PRO A 24 16.83 1.58 19.93
N ILE A 25 17.92 0.96 20.40
CA ILE A 25 17.99 -0.50 20.53
C ILE A 25 17.23 -0.88 21.80
N SER A 26 16.05 -1.50 21.64
CA SER A 26 15.34 -2.11 22.76
C SER A 26 15.91 -3.50 23.05
N ALA A 27 16.53 -3.69 24.22
CA ALA A 27 17.11 -4.98 24.62
C ALA A 27 16.06 -6.12 24.64
N GLN A 28 14.83 -5.81 25.05
CA GLN A 28 13.72 -6.76 25.06
C GLN A 28 13.29 -7.14 23.64
N LEU A 29 13.23 -6.16 22.73
CA LEU A 29 12.93 -6.41 21.33
C LEU A 29 14.05 -7.22 20.65
N GLN A 30 15.32 -6.93 20.95
CA GLN A 30 16.46 -7.66 20.40
C GLN A 30 16.45 -9.14 20.78
N LYS A 31 16.07 -9.46 22.01
CA LYS A 31 15.90 -10.86 22.44
C LYS A 31 14.84 -11.58 21.63
N THR A 32 13.74 -10.89 21.31
CA THR A 32 12.66 -11.41 20.48
C THR A 32 13.13 -11.56 19.03
N ILE A 33 13.74 -10.52 18.45
CA ILE A 33 14.31 -10.54 17.09
C ILE A 33 15.27 -11.73 16.93
N ALA A 34 16.18 -11.95 17.87
CA ALA A 34 17.15 -13.04 17.81
C ALA A 34 16.50 -14.44 17.78
N GLN A 35 15.25 -14.60 18.24
CA GLN A 35 14.50 -15.86 18.18
C GLN A 35 13.78 -16.06 16.84
N PHE A 36 13.56 -14.98 16.07
CA PHE A 36 12.78 -15.00 14.83
C PHE A 36 13.63 -14.72 13.58
N VAL A 37 14.92 -14.43 13.72
CA VAL A 37 15.82 -14.11 12.61
C VAL A 37 16.64 -15.32 12.22
N CYS A 38 16.65 -15.62 10.93
CA CYS A 38 17.59 -16.50 10.27
C CYS A 38 18.32 -15.72 9.16
N THR A 39 19.34 -16.32 8.56
CA THR A 39 20.03 -15.74 7.41
C THR A 39 19.11 -15.69 6.18
N GLU A 40 19.42 -14.83 5.20
CA GLU A 40 18.66 -14.78 3.94
C GLU A 40 18.64 -16.15 3.23
N ASP A 41 19.78 -16.84 3.25
CA ASP A 41 19.90 -18.15 2.61
C ASP A 41 19.04 -19.19 3.33
N GLU A 42 19.04 -19.20 4.67
CA GLU A 42 18.16 -20.07 5.48
C GLU A 42 16.68 -19.76 5.24
N ALA A 43 16.29 -18.48 5.21
CA ALA A 43 14.91 -18.04 5.03
C ALA A 43 14.29 -18.49 3.70
N PHE A 44 15.11 -18.73 2.68
CA PHE A 44 14.68 -19.14 1.34
C PHE A 44 15.32 -20.46 0.88
N THR A 45 15.74 -21.31 1.83
CA THR A 45 16.26 -22.66 1.52
C THR A 45 15.21 -23.48 0.76
N ILE A 46 15.66 -24.15 -0.31
CA ILE A 46 14.81 -24.87 -1.29
C ILE A 46 14.30 -26.21 -0.72
N GLU A 47 14.80 -26.61 0.44
CA GLU A 47 14.52 -27.89 1.11
C GLU A 47 13.15 -27.90 1.79
N TYR A 48 12.51 -26.74 1.94
CA TYR A 48 11.16 -26.60 2.41
C TYR A 48 10.20 -26.44 1.22
N GLU A 49 9.30 -27.41 1.01
CA GLU A 49 8.18 -27.23 0.08
C GLU A 49 7.07 -26.32 0.64
N GLY A 50 7.26 -25.80 1.87
CA GLY A 50 6.33 -24.91 2.56
C GLY A 50 6.55 -23.43 2.24
N GLY A 51 5.49 -22.64 2.36
CA GLY A 51 5.58 -21.17 2.42
C GLY A 51 5.54 -20.67 3.86
N PHE A 52 5.64 -19.36 4.06
CA PHE A 52 5.51 -18.71 5.36
C PHE A 52 4.05 -18.69 5.84
N ASP A 53 3.80 -19.02 7.11
CA ASP A 53 2.45 -18.86 7.68
C ASP A 53 2.05 -17.39 7.82
N VAL A 54 3.02 -16.51 8.07
CA VAL A 54 2.81 -15.08 8.21
C VAL A 54 3.94 -14.30 7.55
N VAL A 55 3.59 -13.34 6.71
CA VAL A 55 4.52 -12.34 6.16
C VAL A 55 4.05 -10.94 6.54
N ILE A 56 4.89 -10.16 7.23
CA ILE A 56 4.58 -8.78 7.59
C ILE A 56 5.64 -7.87 6.97
N GLY A 57 5.22 -6.75 6.37
CA GLY A 57 6.15 -5.83 5.73
C GLY A 57 5.72 -4.38 5.75
N ASN A 58 6.70 -3.49 5.90
CA ASN A 58 6.60 -2.09 5.52
C ASN A 58 7.52 -1.91 4.29
N PRO A 59 7.04 -2.20 3.07
CA PRO A 59 7.87 -2.12 1.87
C PRO A 59 8.37 -0.68 1.63
N PRO A 60 9.48 -0.50 0.89
CA PRO A 60 9.99 0.83 0.57
C PRO A 60 8.99 1.63 -0.29
N TYR A 61 8.96 2.95 -0.10
CA TYR A 61 8.13 3.87 -0.91
C TYR A 61 9.01 4.83 -1.72
N GLY A 62 8.56 5.24 -2.90
CA GLY A 62 9.19 6.31 -3.69
C GLY A 62 10.63 6.04 -4.14
N ALA A 63 11.06 4.76 -4.20
CA ALA A 63 12.40 4.44 -4.66
C ALA A 63 12.55 4.80 -6.14
N LYS A 64 13.63 5.54 -6.45
CA LYS A 64 14.01 5.82 -7.83
C LYS A 64 14.70 4.59 -8.41
N LEU A 65 14.07 3.99 -9.42
CA LEU A 65 14.64 2.94 -10.24
C LEU A 65 15.10 3.55 -11.56
N ASP A 66 16.23 3.06 -12.08
CA ASP A 66 16.62 3.34 -13.46
C ASP A 66 15.75 2.54 -14.46
N GLU A 67 15.92 2.79 -15.75
CA GLU A 67 15.07 2.17 -16.79
C GLU A 67 15.28 0.66 -16.89
N ASP A 68 16.52 0.16 -16.71
CA ASP A 68 16.82 -1.26 -16.73
C ASP A 68 16.16 -1.97 -15.54
N GLU A 69 16.19 -1.34 -14.37
CA GLU A 69 15.52 -1.82 -13.16
C GLU A 69 14.00 -1.81 -13.30
N LYS A 70 13.43 -0.75 -13.88
CA LYS A 70 11.99 -0.70 -14.16
C LYS A 70 11.57 -1.80 -15.13
N LEU A 71 12.31 -2.00 -16.21
CA LEU A 71 12.06 -3.05 -17.19
C LEU A 71 12.15 -4.43 -16.54
N TYR A 72 13.15 -4.63 -15.71
CA TYR A 72 13.32 -5.86 -14.95
C TYR A 72 12.13 -6.12 -14.01
N VAL A 73 11.72 -5.15 -13.19
CA VAL A 73 10.61 -5.32 -12.24
C VAL A 73 9.28 -5.53 -12.98
N SER A 74 8.99 -4.73 -14.01
CA SER A 74 7.76 -4.86 -14.80
C SER A 74 7.66 -6.20 -15.54
N SER A 75 8.78 -6.78 -15.96
CA SER A 75 8.79 -8.13 -16.58
C SER A 75 8.39 -9.26 -15.62
N LYS A 76 8.46 -9.01 -14.30
CA LYS A 76 8.22 -10.03 -13.25
C LYS A 76 6.95 -9.79 -12.45
N TYR A 77 6.55 -8.53 -12.31
CA TYR A 77 5.47 -8.12 -11.41
C TYR A 77 4.44 -7.29 -12.18
N VAL A 78 3.29 -7.89 -12.47
CA VAL A 78 2.18 -7.19 -13.15
C VAL A 78 1.65 -6.02 -12.33
N THR A 79 1.85 -6.06 -11.01
CA THR A 79 1.49 -4.99 -10.10
C THR A 79 2.35 -3.73 -10.30
N PHE A 80 3.55 -3.84 -10.87
CA PHE A 80 4.44 -2.73 -11.24
C PHE A 80 4.22 -2.27 -12.69
N SER A 81 2.96 -1.97 -13.01
CA SER A 81 2.59 -1.43 -14.31
C SER A 81 2.70 0.10 -14.30
N GLN A 82 1.64 0.82 -14.68
CA GLN A 82 1.64 2.28 -14.86
C GLN A 82 1.98 3.09 -13.60
N ASN A 83 1.79 2.54 -12.39
CA ASN A 83 2.12 3.25 -11.14
C ASN A 83 3.63 3.44 -10.95
N GLN A 84 4.44 2.48 -11.39
CA GLN A 84 5.88 2.43 -11.15
C GLN A 84 6.28 2.63 -9.66
N ASP A 85 5.40 2.25 -8.73
CA ASP A 85 5.67 2.34 -7.30
C ASP A 85 6.26 1.04 -6.77
N ILE A 86 7.44 1.13 -6.16
CA ILE A 86 8.22 -0.05 -5.77
C ILE A 86 7.54 -0.91 -4.70
N TYR A 87 6.59 -0.37 -3.92
CA TYR A 87 5.84 -1.16 -2.95
C TYR A 87 4.84 -2.10 -3.63
N SER A 88 4.40 -1.81 -4.85
CA SER A 88 3.38 -2.58 -5.56
C SER A 88 3.80 -4.04 -5.85
N PRO A 89 5.03 -4.34 -6.31
CA PRO A 89 5.59 -5.69 -6.38
C PRO A 89 5.49 -6.51 -5.09
N PHE A 90 5.54 -5.88 -3.92
CA PHE A 90 5.58 -6.59 -2.65
C PHE A 90 4.27 -7.30 -2.33
N TYR A 91 3.14 -6.82 -2.85
CA TYR A 91 1.88 -7.56 -2.75
C TYR A 91 1.95 -8.92 -3.44
N GLN A 92 2.41 -8.94 -4.69
CA GLN A 92 2.57 -10.17 -5.46
C GLN A 92 3.66 -11.07 -4.85
N LYS A 93 4.77 -10.48 -4.37
CA LYS A 93 5.84 -11.24 -3.73
C LYS A 93 5.39 -11.86 -2.40
N ALA A 94 4.70 -11.11 -1.54
CA ALA A 94 4.19 -11.60 -0.27
C ALA A 94 3.21 -12.77 -0.50
N ASN A 95 2.28 -12.62 -1.44
CA ASN A 95 1.37 -13.71 -1.81
C ASN A 95 2.10 -14.97 -2.32
N SER A 96 3.18 -14.79 -3.09
CA SER A 96 3.94 -15.93 -3.66
C SER A 96 4.70 -16.76 -2.62
N ILE A 97 5.06 -16.18 -1.47
CA ILE A 97 5.91 -16.84 -0.47
C ILE A 97 5.13 -17.35 0.73
N ILE A 98 3.89 -16.92 0.95
CA ILE A 98 3.05 -17.48 2.02
C ILE A 98 2.59 -18.90 1.70
N SER A 99 2.39 -19.70 2.75
CA SER A 99 1.81 -21.04 2.68
C SER A 99 0.35 -20.98 2.21
N GLN A 100 -0.25 -22.14 1.89
CA GLN A 100 -1.62 -22.18 1.36
C GLN A 100 -2.65 -21.56 2.32
N ASN A 101 -2.43 -21.70 3.63
CA ASN A 101 -3.27 -21.14 4.69
C ASN A 101 -2.60 -19.91 5.36
N GLY A 102 -1.50 -19.44 4.79
CA GLY A 102 -0.76 -18.32 5.34
C GLY A 102 -1.44 -16.98 5.06
N ILE A 103 -1.00 -15.97 5.78
CA ILE A 103 -1.48 -14.59 5.65
C ILE A 103 -0.31 -13.64 5.42
N PHE A 104 -0.58 -12.52 4.77
CA PHE A 104 0.38 -11.42 4.72
C PHE A 104 -0.25 -10.08 5.07
N GLY A 105 0.53 -9.22 5.74
CA GLY A 105 0.15 -7.87 6.12
C GLY A 105 1.17 -6.85 5.63
N LEU A 106 0.72 -5.85 4.87
CA LEU A 106 1.59 -4.78 4.38
C LEU A 106 1.10 -3.42 4.87
N ILE A 107 2.05 -2.57 5.28
CA ILE A 107 1.82 -1.13 5.48
C ILE A 107 2.20 -0.44 4.17
N THR A 108 1.25 0.20 3.48
CA THR A 108 1.50 0.86 2.18
C THR A 108 0.71 2.16 2.04
N PRO A 109 1.10 3.05 1.11
CA PRO A 109 0.34 4.27 0.83
C PRO A 109 -1.10 3.97 0.41
N VAL A 110 -2.07 4.80 0.78
CA VAL A 110 -3.49 4.60 0.42
C VAL A 110 -3.78 4.88 -1.07
N SER A 111 -2.83 5.49 -1.80
CA SER A 111 -2.98 5.88 -3.21
C SER A 111 -3.37 4.72 -4.11
N TRP A 112 -2.98 3.49 -3.79
CA TRP A 112 -3.33 2.32 -4.60
C TRP A 112 -4.83 2.03 -4.63
N GLN A 113 -5.57 2.43 -3.59
CA GLN A 113 -6.98 2.11 -3.43
C GLN A 113 -7.84 2.71 -4.55
N THR A 114 -7.53 3.94 -4.97
CA THR A 114 -8.37 4.70 -5.93
C THR A 114 -7.58 5.37 -7.05
N GLY A 115 -6.25 5.42 -6.98
CA GLY A 115 -5.43 6.04 -8.01
C GLY A 115 -5.53 5.31 -9.35
N GLU A 116 -5.68 6.07 -10.44
CA GLU A 116 -5.90 5.54 -11.79
C GLU A 116 -4.81 4.58 -12.25
N LYS A 117 -3.54 4.89 -11.93
CA LYS A 117 -2.37 4.10 -12.32
C LYS A 117 -2.23 2.75 -11.59
N TYR A 118 -3.07 2.45 -10.61
CA TYR A 118 -2.99 1.25 -9.78
C TYR A 118 -3.99 0.16 -10.15
N PHE A 119 -4.71 0.31 -11.27
CA PHE A 119 -5.65 -0.71 -11.74
C PHE A 119 -5.03 -2.12 -11.78
N SER A 120 -3.82 -2.28 -12.33
CA SER A 120 -3.14 -3.58 -12.41
C SER A 120 -2.86 -4.21 -11.05
N LEU A 121 -2.56 -3.39 -10.02
CA LEU A 121 -2.41 -3.88 -8.65
C LEU A 121 -3.76 -4.34 -8.09
N ARG A 122 -4.82 -3.53 -8.23
CA ARG A 122 -6.17 -3.90 -7.74
C ARG A 122 -6.71 -5.14 -8.43
N ASN A 123 -6.50 -5.26 -9.74
CA ASN A 123 -6.87 -6.44 -10.51
C ASN A 123 -6.11 -7.69 -10.05
N TYR A 124 -4.78 -7.58 -9.84
CA TYR A 124 -4.02 -8.69 -9.27
C TYR A 124 -4.57 -9.11 -7.89
N LEU A 125 -4.86 -8.13 -7.01
CA LEU A 125 -5.37 -8.42 -5.67
C LEU A 125 -6.73 -9.12 -5.72
N LYS A 126 -7.67 -8.61 -6.53
CA LYS A 126 -8.97 -9.23 -6.76
C LYS A 126 -8.85 -10.69 -7.19
N GLU A 127 -7.94 -10.99 -8.12
CA GLU A 127 -7.83 -12.32 -8.71
C GLU A 127 -7.08 -13.33 -7.81
N ASN A 128 -6.18 -12.88 -6.94
CA ASN A 128 -5.21 -13.78 -6.29
C ASN A 128 -5.33 -13.89 -4.77
N VAL A 129 -5.97 -12.92 -4.12
CA VAL A 129 -6.02 -12.86 -2.65
C VAL A 129 -7.40 -12.46 -2.14
N ARG A 130 -7.67 -12.64 -0.84
CA ARG A 130 -8.84 -12.05 -0.19
C ARG A 130 -8.36 -11.02 0.82
N LEU A 131 -8.95 -9.83 0.77
CA LEU A 131 -8.70 -8.81 1.76
C LEU A 131 -9.44 -9.17 3.05
N LEU A 132 -8.70 -9.43 4.13
CA LEU A 132 -9.27 -9.76 5.43
C LEU A 132 -9.49 -8.50 6.27
N ILE A 133 -8.47 -7.64 6.35
CA ILE A 133 -8.50 -6.42 7.16
C ILE A 133 -7.88 -5.27 6.38
N ALA A 134 -8.53 -4.12 6.37
CA ALA A 134 -7.96 -2.87 5.88
C ALA A 134 -8.15 -1.75 6.89
N ILE A 135 -7.06 -1.09 7.25
CA ILE A 135 -7.05 0.01 8.21
C ILE A 135 -6.40 1.21 7.53
N LYS A 136 -7.15 2.31 7.36
CA LYS A 136 -6.56 3.60 6.98
C LYS A 136 -6.02 4.26 8.24
N LEU A 137 -4.71 4.43 8.29
CA LEU A 137 -4.03 5.06 9.42
C LEU A 137 -4.29 6.58 9.43
N PRO A 138 -4.11 7.24 10.58
CA PRO A 138 -4.18 8.68 10.64
C PRO A 138 -3.14 9.37 9.77
N TYR A 139 -3.38 10.65 9.55
CA TYR A 139 -2.39 11.52 8.94
C TYR A 139 -1.12 11.60 9.80
N ASN A 140 0.05 11.65 9.16
CA ASN A 140 1.34 11.87 9.83
C ASN A 140 1.73 10.82 10.91
N VAL A 141 1.30 9.56 10.76
CA VAL A 141 1.81 8.45 11.61
C VAL A 141 3.33 8.29 11.48
N PHE A 142 3.87 8.60 10.31
CA PHE A 142 5.30 8.62 10.05
C PHE A 142 5.77 10.06 9.94
N ALA A 143 6.37 10.59 11.02
CA ALA A 143 6.76 12.00 11.15
C ALA A 143 7.63 12.54 9.99
N ASP A 144 8.38 11.65 9.33
CA ASP A 144 9.31 11.98 8.26
C ASP A 144 8.80 11.60 6.86
N ALA A 145 7.53 11.19 6.73
CA ALA A 145 6.90 10.84 5.47
C ALA A 145 5.51 11.46 5.34
N TYR A 146 5.37 12.43 4.43
CA TYR A 146 4.11 13.07 4.08
C TYR A 146 3.27 12.18 3.15
N VAL A 147 2.91 10.98 3.63
CA VAL A 147 2.17 9.97 2.86
C VAL A 147 1.09 9.35 3.73
N ASP A 148 -0.15 9.41 3.23
CA ASP A 148 -1.26 8.67 3.82
C ASP A 148 -1.02 7.17 3.66
N THR A 149 -1.00 6.45 4.78
CA THR A 149 -0.72 5.01 4.79
C THR A 149 -1.89 4.21 5.35
N GLY A 150 -1.91 2.93 5.01
CA GLY A 150 -2.84 1.97 5.56
C GLY A 150 -2.18 0.63 5.81
N ILE A 151 -2.82 -0.18 6.65
CA ILE A 151 -2.44 -1.57 6.93
C ILE A 151 -3.44 -2.46 6.21
N TYR A 152 -2.94 -3.42 5.44
CA TYR A 152 -3.77 -4.32 4.64
C TYR A 152 -3.33 -5.75 4.86
N ILE A 153 -4.26 -6.60 5.30
CA ILE A 153 -4.03 -8.00 5.63
C ILE A 153 -4.83 -8.87 4.68
N TYR A 154 -4.17 -9.87 4.11
CA TYR A 154 -4.71 -10.76 3.10
C TYR A 154 -4.38 -12.22 3.41
N ASP A 155 -5.18 -13.11 2.84
CA ASP A 155 -4.83 -14.52 2.63
C ASP A 155 -4.93 -14.88 1.15
N LYS A 156 -4.51 -16.12 0.81
CA LYS A 156 -4.69 -16.62 -0.55
C LYS A 156 -6.17 -16.76 -0.88
N LYS A 157 -6.52 -16.44 -2.13
CA LYS A 157 -7.87 -16.72 -2.64
C LYS A 157 -8.12 -18.23 -2.62
N ASN A 158 -9.30 -18.61 -2.14
CA ASN A 158 -9.80 -19.97 -2.18
C ASN A 158 -10.99 -20.05 -3.15
N ASN A 159 -11.65 -21.21 -3.23
CA ASN A 159 -12.75 -21.44 -4.16
C ASN A 159 -13.97 -20.55 -3.89
N ASN A 160 -14.07 -19.90 -2.73
CA ASN A 160 -15.18 -19.00 -2.43
C ASN A 160 -14.87 -17.60 -2.98
N THR A 161 -15.69 -17.14 -3.92
CA THR A 161 -15.54 -15.84 -4.57
C THR A 161 -15.99 -14.68 -3.68
N ASN A 162 -16.86 -14.94 -2.70
CA ASN A 162 -17.42 -13.90 -1.84
C ASN A 162 -16.80 -13.96 -0.44
N TYR A 163 -16.39 -12.82 0.07
CA TYR A 163 -15.83 -12.66 1.41
C TYR A 163 -16.14 -11.28 1.99
N ILE A 164 -16.01 -11.18 3.31
CA ILE A 164 -16.21 -9.93 4.06
C ILE A 164 -14.87 -9.49 4.62
N SER A 165 -14.47 -8.26 4.30
CA SER A 165 -13.34 -7.59 4.90
C SER A 165 -13.80 -6.80 6.14
N ARG A 166 -12.95 -6.78 7.18
CA ARG A 166 -13.09 -5.85 8.31
C ARG A 166 -12.34 -4.56 7.98
N VAL A 167 -13.04 -3.44 7.92
CA VAL A 167 -12.47 -2.16 7.51
C VAL A 167 -12.58 -1.12 8.61
N PHE A 168 -11.55 -0.29 8.75
CA PHE A 168 -11.52 0.79 9.72
C PHE A 168 -10.77 2.00 9.14
N GLU A 169 -11.31 3.19 9.36
CA GLU A 169 -10.62 4.45 9.07
C GLU A 169 -10.50 5.23 10.36
N TYR A 170 -9.27 5.63 10.69
CA TYR A 170 -9.08 6.53 11.82
C TYR A 170 -9.75 7.87 11.56
N PRO A 171 -10.45 8.44 12.55
CA PRO A 171 -11.01 9.77 12.43
C PRO A 171 -9.88 10.81 12.34
N VAL A 172 -10.17 11.94 11.70
CA VAL A 172 -9.22 13.06 11.54
C VAL A 172 -8.66 13.53 12.90
N ASN A 173 -9.49 13.50 13.95
CA ASN A 173 -9.13 13.95 15.31
C ASN A 173 -8.73 12.78 16.24
N PHE A 174 -7.93 11.82 15.77
CA PHE A 174 -7.49 10.72 16.63
C PHE A 174 -6.55 11.22 17.75
N LEU A 175 -6.63 10.60 18.94
CA LEU A 175 -5.82 10.97 20.10
C LEU A 175 -4.56 10.11 20.25
N SER A 176 -4.67 8.79 20.00
CA SER A 176 -3.53 7.86 20.07
C SER A 176 -3.73 6.62 19.19
N LEU A 177 -2.63 6.01 18.73
CA LEU A 177 -2.65 4.71 18.04
C LEU A 177 -2.93 3.54 18.99
N ASN A 178 -2.68 3.71 20.29
CA ASN A 178 -2.94 2.67 21.30
C ASN A 178 -4.43 2.41 21.52
N ASP A 179 -5.30 3.27 20.97
CA ASP A 179 -6.75 3.16 21.12
C ASP A 179 -7.36 2.11 20.17
N ILE A 180 -6.57 1.44 19.32
CA ILE A 180 -7.12 0.50 18.33
C ILE A 180 -7.81 -0.70 19.02
N ASP A 181 -7.21 -1.23 20.09
CA ASP A 181 -7.74 -2.39 20.80
C ASP A 181 -8.95 -2.05 21.68
N THR A 182 -9.12 -0.78 22.05
CA THR A 182 -10.16 -0.33 22.98
C THR A 182 -11.31 0.43 22.32
N THR A 183 -11.09 1.05 21.15
CA THR A 183 -12.05 1.99 20.53
C THR A 183 -12.36 1.71 19.05
N ALA A 184 -11.57 0.88 18.34
CA ALA A 184 -11.77 0.69 16.91
C ALA A 184 -13.06 -0.08 16.61
N LYS A 185 -14.03 0.62 16.03
CA LYS A 185 -15.26 0.01 15.50
C LYS A 185 -15.06 -0.34 14.04
N PHE A 186 -14.62 -1.57 13.80
CA PHE A 186 -14.55 -2.11 12.44
C PHE A 186 -15.94 -2.22 11.82
N SER A 187 -16.03 -1.81 10.56
CA SER A 187 -17.18 -2.07 9.71
C SER A 187 -16.92 -3.30 8.84
N ASN A 188 -17.99 -3.94 8.36
CA ASN A 188 -17.90 -5.02 7.39
C ASN A 188 -18.03 -4.46 5.98
N LEU A 189 -17.20 -4.92 5.06
CA LEU A 189 -17.24 -4.59 3.64
C LEU A 189 -17.20 -5.87 2.81
N GLU A 190 -18.29 -6.18 2.11
CA GLU A 190 -18.32 -7.31 1.17
C GLU A 190 -17.48 -6.98 -0.07
N ASN A 191 -16.72 -7.95 -0.56
CA ASN A 191 -15.86 -7.73 -1.73
C ASN A 191 -16.64 -7.39 -2.99
N SER A 192 -17.83 -7.99 -3.16
CA SER A 192 -18.76 -7.72 -4.26
C SER A 192 -19.14 -6.25 -4.41
N ILE A 193 -19.07 -5.46 -3.33
CA ILE A 193 -19.42 -4.03 -3.33
C ILE A 193 -18.38 -3.19 -4.05
N TRP A 194 -17.10 -3.52 -3.97
CA TRP A 194 -16.04 -2.71 -4.61
C TRP A 194 -15.50 -3.36 -5.89
N GLU A 195 -15.66 -4.67 -6.03
CA GLU A 195 -15.23 -5.40 -7.24
C GLU A 195 -16.15 -5.14 -8.45
N HIS A 196 -17.29 -4.48 -8.27
CA HIS A 196 -18.20 -4.10 -9.37
C HIS A 196 -17.76 -2.85 -10.14
N PHE A 197 -16.86 -2.03 -9.57
CA PHE A 197 -16.39 -0.82 -10.26
C PHE A 197 -15.46 -1.22 -11.40
N ASP A 198 -15.60 -0.60 -12.57
CA ASP A 198 -14.73 -0.88 -13.74
C ASP A 198 -13.24 -0.68 -13.42
N ASN A 199 -12.92 0.28 -12.55
CA ASN A 199 -11.56 0.56 -12.09
C ASN A 199 -11.18 -0.18 -10.81
N LEU A 200 -12.07 -1.02 -10.25
CA LEU A 200 -11.89 -1.78 -9.02
C LEU A 200 -11.56 -0.91 -7.81
N ASN A 201 -12.02 0.34 -7.77
CA ASN A 201 -11.72 1.26 -6.67
C ASN A 201 -12.21 0.70 -5.33
N LEU A 202 -11.31 0.70 -4.34
CA LEU A 202 -11.62 0.31 -2.97
C LEU A 202 -11.77 1.57 -2.11
N VAL A 203 -12.93 1.76 -1.51
CA VAL A 203 -13.18 2.78 -0.48
C VAL A 203 -13.53 2.09 0.83
N LEU A 204 -12.80 2.39 1.91
CA LEU A 204 -13.00 1.66 3.16
C LEU A 204 -14.30 2.04 3.88
N ASN A 205 -14.72 3.31 3.81
CA ASN A 205 -15.98 3.76 4.38
C ASN A 205 -17.20 3.18 3.63
N PRO A 206 -17.99 2.28 4.25
CA PRO A 206 -19.12 1.65 3.55
C PRO A 206 -20.24 2.62 3.14
N SER A 207 -20.30 3.80 3.77
CA SER A 207 -21.28 4.84 3.41
C SER A 207 -21.05 5.39 2.00
N TYR A 208 -19.82 5.33 1.49
CA TYR A 208 -19.49 5.72 0.12
C TYR A 208 -20.34 4.96 -0.90
N TYR A 209 -20.45 3.64 -0.76
CA TYR A 209 -21.18 2.80 -1.72
C TYR A 209 -22.70 2.98 -1.65
N LYS A 210 -23.22 3.38 -0.49
CA LYS A 210 -24.64 3.78 -0.38
C LYS A 210 -24.89 5.03 -1.19
N LEU A 211 -23.99 6.01 -1.10
CA LEU A 211 -24.09 7.26 -1.86
C LEU A 211 -23.90 7.02 -3.35
N ASP A 212 -22.91 6.21 -3.76
CA ASP A 212 -22.67 5.88 -5.16
C ASP A 212 -23.90 5.27 -5.85
N LYS A 213 -24.58 4.34 -5.18
CA LYS A 213 -25.85 3.77 -5.68
C LYS A 213 -26.97 4.81 -5.84
N LEU A 214 -27.05 5.79 -4.93
CA LEU A 214 -28.04 6.86 -5.04
C LEU A 214 -27.73 7.81 -6.18
N LEU A 215 -26.45 8.12 -6.41
CA LEU A 215 -25.99 9.04 -7.46
C LEU A 215 -26.07 8.44 -8.87
N ASN A 216 -26.08 7.11 -8.99
CA ASN A 216 -26.23 6.43 -10.28
C ASN A 216 -27.71 6.31 -10.75
N ASN A 217 -28.69 6.79 -9.98
CA ASN A 217 -30.10 6.85 -10.39
C ASN A 217 -30.46 8.26 -10.91
N ASP A 218 -30.58 8.45 -12.22
CA ASP A 218 -31.13 9.66 -12.88
C ASP A 218 -30.70 11.00 -12.23
N VAL A 219 -29.41 11.12 -11.87
CA VAL A 219 -28.85 12.37 -11.36
C VAL A 219 -28.07 13.05 -12.47
N LEU A 220 -28.44 14.30 -12.77
CA LEU A 220 -27.69 15.18 -13.68
C LEU A 220 -26.25 15.32 -13.19
N ARG A 221 -25.29 14.81 -13.95
CA ARG A 221 -23.89 14.82 -13.51
C ARG A 221 -23.32 16.22 -13.66
N VAL A 222 -22.48 16.64 -12.71
CA VAL A 222 -21.80 17.95 -12.79
C VAL A 222 -20.98 18.08 -14.07
N SER A 223 -20.44 16.99 -14.59
CA SER A 223 -19.73 16.94 -15.89
C SER A 223 -20.62 17.23 -17.11
N GLU A 224 -21.93 17.01 -17.00
CA GLU A 224 -22.90 17.28 -18.08
C GLU A 224 -23.26 18.77 -18.15
N ILE A 225 -23.13 19.48 -17.04
CA ILE A 225 -23.47 20.91 -16.91
C ILE A 225 -22.26 21.82 -16.67
N SER A 226 -21.07 21.26 -16.50
CA SER A 226 -19.84 22.03 -16.29
C SER A 226 -18.66 21.38 -16.98
N LYS A 227 -17.79 22.22 -17.55
CA LYS A 227 -16.46 21.81 -18.01
C LYS A 227 -15.48 22.11 -16.87
N THR A 228 -15.01 21.06 -16.21
CA THR A 228 -13.89 21.20 -15.27
C THR A 228 -12.60 21.25 -16.08
N ILE A 229 -12.01 22.44 -16.17
CA ILE A 229 -10.63 22.60 -16.59
C ILE A 229 -9.78 22.29 -15.35
N ARG A 230 -8.86 21.31 -15.44
CA ARG A 230 -7.71 21.29 -14.51
C ARG A 230 -7.13 22.71 -14.55
N GLY A 231 -6.83 23.29 -13.37
CA GLY A 231 -6.23 24.62 -13.29
C GLY A 231 -4.95 24.73 -14.14
N ILE A 232 -4.26 25.88 -14.09
CA ILE A 232 -3.05 26.10 -14.89
C ILE A 232 -2.04 24.97 -14.61
N LEU A 233 -1.90 24.03 -15.55
CA LEU A 233 -0.77 23.11 -15.59
C LEU A 233 0.43 23.99 -15.95
N PRO A 234 1.50 24.01 -15.14
CA PRO A 234 2.70 24.74 -15.52
C PRO A 234 3.16 24.19 -16.86
N ASN A 235 3.20 25.04 -17.89
CA ASN A 235 3.80 24.66 -19.17
C ASN A 235 5.21 24.12 -18.90
N GLU A 236 5.64 23.08 -19.61
CA GLU A 236 6.99 22.50 -19.45
C GLU A 236 8.12 23.53 -19.70
N GLY A 237 7.81 24.67 -20.34
CA GLY A 237 8.71 25.82 -20.51
C GLY A 237 8.58 26.95 -19.46
N ALA A 238 7.70 26.84 -18.47
CA ALA A 238 7.49 27.86 -17.43
C ALA A 238 8.37 27.65 -16.18
N VAL A 239 9.09 26.52 -16.09
CA VAL A 239 10.10 26.31 -15.04
C VAL A 239 11.38 27.00 -15.48
N VAL A 240 11.45 28.32 -15.26
CA VAL A 240 12.74 29.01 -15.27
C VAL A 240 13.54 28.45 -14.09
N ASN A 241 14.73 27.93 -14.38
CA ASN A 241 15.75 27.60 -13.39
C ASN A 241 16.06 28.82 -12.52
N ILE A 242 15.36 28.97 -11.39
CA ILE A 242 15.81 29.86 -10.34
C ILE A 242 16.78 29.07 -9.47
N GLN A 243 18.03 29.02 -9.93
CA GLN A 243 19.13 28.82 -9.02
C GLN A 243 19.30 30.10 -8.18
N SER A 244 19.22 29.90 -6.86
CA SER A 244 19.78 30.71 -5.79
C SER A 244 18.95 31.86 -5.19
N LYS A 245 18.89 31.75 -3.85
CA LYS A 245 18.75 32.75 -2.78
C LYS A 245 17.35 33.16 -2.28
N ASP A 246 17.22 32.84 -1.00
CA ASP A 246 16.47 33.50 0.07
C ASP A 246 14.95 33.31 0.16
N ASN A 247 14.57 32.72 1.31
CA ASN A 247 13.42 32.98 2.16
C ASN A 247 12.20 33.65 1.49
N HIS A 248 11.08 32.92 1.41
CA HIS A 248 9.87 33.22 2.18
C HIS A 248 8.74 32.20 1.86
N LYS A 249 7.92 31.95 2.88
CA LYS A 249 6.69 31.14 2.89
C LYS A 249 5.73 31.45 1.75
N SER A 250 4.98 30.45 1.29
CA SER A 250 3.56 30.47 0.88
C SER A 250 3.17 29.01 0.59
N ILE A 251 2.38 28.29 1.40
CA ILE A 251 0.92 28.37 1.59
C ILE A 251 0.17 28.76 0.33
N LEU A 252 -0.37 27.74 -0.37
CA LEU A 252 -1.73 27.68 -0.89
C LEU A 252 -2.19 26.21 -0.83
#